data_AF-W6XJA2-F1
#
_entry.id   AF-W6XJA2-F1
#
_cell.length_a   1.000
_cell.length_b   1.000
_cell.length_c   1.000
_cell.angle_alpha   90.00
_cell.angle_beta   90.00
_cell.angle_gamma   90.00
#
_symmetry.space_group_name_H-M   'P 1'
#
loop_
_entity.id
_entity.type
_entity.pdbx_description
1 polymer ?
#
loop_
_entity_poly.entity_id
_entity_poly.type
_entity_poly.pdbx_seq_one_letter_code
_entity_poly.pdbx_strand_id
1 'polypeptide(L)'
;MATIDTYSTRDESLRLLHQGITQNPLQTTLPSEIQQCAAIVKYVGSRLPSIAVNCSLLVSAEPREGFQVNPTPVRELNAKYAELFPPQDIHSMASSLYRRAATNIYKTSDDQFIHGHGSLNPGPTIAALGMPEDLPEITVLPESYKPYMGICSERTATGLEVLLNEDAKQACTIVRKRGDFLMSEHGRANTNTALDTSLRRPLAGLKVVDLTRVIAGPSISRGLAELGASVMRVVAPHLPYFTGMHPYLNWGKWNAFLDLRKAEDYDRLRRLMEDSDVVVDGYRPGRSEKYGFGMEKVMEMCRSRARGIIYARENSYPISDANTGISFGFGRAMGLNEPCTPVWPNSDHCYHNSWLADICGEYPKPVWEDVWTRNGRHVFRHYEIMNVTVPAYLGMIKRHSYDVLFLPEFFERRLSKALNIEVQVVKLVVQYPTGSIELDYNVGTRGNGVDWPTWPEDLSTDIVEEPVYY
;
A
#
# COMPACT_ATOMS: atom_id res chain seq x y z
N MET A 1 22.98 21.56 -13.66
CA MET A 1 23.52 20.61 -12.66
C MET A 1 23.35 21.25 -11.29
N ALA A 2 22.91 20.51 -10.28
CA ALA A 2 23.00 20.99 -8.89
C ALA A 2 24.48 20.97 -8.46
N THR A 3 24.90 21.96 -7.66
CA THR A 3 26.20 21.92 -6.97
C THR A 3 26.07 21.10 -5.69
N ILE A 4 27.18 20.51 -5.22
CA ILE A 4 27.17 19.57 -4.08
C ILE A 4 26.56 20.23 -2.83
N ASP A 5 26.85 21.52 -2.59
CA ASP A 5 26.33 22.31 -1.46
C ASP A 5 24.81 22.59 -1.49
N THR A 6 24.11 22.17 -2.55
CA THR A 6 22.67 22.46 -2.76
C THR A 6 21.78 21.23 -2.85
N TYR A 7 22.35 20.02 -2.85
CA TYR A 7 21.58 18.79 -3.01
C TYR A 7 21.37 18.07 -1.67
N SER A 8 20.11 17.81 -1.29
CA SER A 8 19.79 16.98 -0.13
C SER A 8 18.64 16.04 -0.39
N THR A 9 18.72 14.82 0.16
CA THR A 9 17.66 13.82 0.02
C THR A 9 16.35 14.31 0.64
N ARG A 10 16.40 15.12 1.71
CA ARG A 10 15.21 15.71 2.36
C ARG A 10 14.52 16.76 1.49
N ASP A 11 15.28 17.76 1.02
CA ASP A 11 14.72 18.88 0.28
C ASP A 11 14.33 18.43 -1.14
N GLU A 12 15.04 17.46 -1.73
CA GLU A 12 14.64 16.80 -2.99
C GLU A 12 13.40 15.90 -2.81
N SER A 13 13.22 15.23 -1.66
CA SER A 13 11.98 14.49 -1.36
C SER A 13 10.77 15.42 -1.18
N LEU A 14 10.96 16.56 -0.52
CA LEU A 14 9.94 17.62 -0.44
C LEU A 14 9.62 18.18 -1.84
N ARG A 15 10.65 18.39 -2.67
CA ARG A 15 10.48 18.85 -4.06
C ARG A 15 9.74 17.81 -4.89
N LEU A 16 10.06 16.52 -4.76
CA LEU A 16 9.36 15.41 -5.41
C LEU A 16 7.91 15.31 -4.92
N LEU A 17 7.62 15.44 -3.63
CA LEU A 17 6.25 15.42 -3.13
C LEU A 17 5.44 16.61 -3.69
N HIS A 18 5.89 17.85 -3.48
CA HIS A 18 5.10 19.02 -3.84
C HIS A 18 5.08 19.32 -5.35
N GLN A 19 6.22 19.18 -6.05
CA GLN A 19 6.31 19.51 -7.49
C GLN A 19 6.18 18.25 -8.37
N GLY A 20 6.76 17.13 -7.94
CA GLY A 20 6.81 15.88 -8.71
C GLY A 20 5.61 14.93 -8.51
N ILE A 21 4.79 15.13 -7.47
CA ILE A 21 3.59 14.33 -7.18
C ILE A 21 2.36 15.25 -7.13
N THR A 22 2.23 16.17 -6.16
CA THR A 22 0.97 16.91 -5.99
C THR A 22 0.73 17.99 -7.05
N GLN A 23 1.77 18.46 -7.72
CA GLN A 23 1.72 19.33 -8.91
C GLN A 23 2.15 18.59 -10.18
N ASN A 24 2.16 17.25 -10.19
CA ASN A 24 2.62 16.46 -11.33
C ASN A 24 1.71 16.71 -12.55
N PRO A 25 2.21 17.31 -13.65
CA PRO A 25 1.38 17.65 -14.81
C PRO A 25 0.88 16.42 -15.59
N LEU A 26 1.39 15.22 -15.25
CA LEU A 26 0.97 13.95 -15.85
C LEU A 26 -0.11 13.22 -15.01
N GLN A 27 -0.41 13.69 -13.78
CA GLN A 27 -1.44 13.09 -12.92
C GLN A 27 -2.60 14.06 -12.68
N THR A 28 -3.65 13.90 -13.47
CA THR A 28 -4.83 14.78 -13.50
C THR A 28 -5.99 14.29 -12.63
N THR A 29 -5.85 13.14 -11.96
CA THR A 29 -6.89 12.50 -11.14
C THR A 29 -6.56 12.46 -9.64
N LEU A 30 -5.61 13.29 -9.18
CA LEU A 30 -5.28 13.39 -7.76
C LEU A 30 -6.44 14.03 -6.97
N PRO A 31 -6.76 13.55 -5.74
CA PRO A 31 -7.80 14.15 -4.91
C PRO A 31 -7.55 15.65 -4.65
N SER A 32 -8.60 16.44 -4.50
CA SER A 32 -8.49 17.88 -4.21
C SER A 32 -7.71 18.17 -2.92
N GLU A 33 -7.79 17.23 -2.00
CA GLU A 33 -7.16 17.18 -0.68
C GLU A 33 -5.67 16.87 -0.76
N ILE A 34 -5.12 16.45 -1.91
CA ILE A 34 -3.72 15.99 -2.05
C ILE A 34 -2.71 17.05 -1.60
N GLN A 35 -3.01 18.34 -1.82
CA GLN A 35 -2.18 19.46 -1.36
C GLN A 35 -2.24 19.65 0.16
N GLN A 36 -3.40 19.39 0.79
CA GLN A 36 -3.55 19.43 2.25
C GLN A 36 -2.83 18.24 2.89
N CYS A 37 -2.98 17.04 2.30
CA CYS A 37 -2.26 15.83 2.68
C CYS A 37 -0.74 16.02 2.58
N ALA A 38 -0.23 16.61 1.50
CA ALA A 38 1.19 16.90 1.36
C ALA A 38 1.68 18.01 2.31
N ALA A 39 0.86 19.02 2.60
CA ALA A 39 1.22 20.09 3.54
C ALA A 39 1.40 19.61 4.99
N ILE A 40 0.83 18.47 5.38
CA ILE A 40 1.07 17.84 6.69
C ILE A 40 2.26 16.86 6.69
N VAL A 41 2.79 16.44 5.52
CA VAL A 41 3.98 15.58 5.46
C VAL A 41 5.24 16.35 5.85
N LYS A 42 5.91 15.88 6.90
CA LYS A 42 7.19 16.45 7.36
C LYS A 42 8.32 15.46 7.12
N TYR A 43 9.11 15.70 6.05
CA TYR A 43 10.38 15.00 5.89
C TYR A 43 11.40 15.49 6.93
N VAL A 44 11.70 14.61 7.89
CA VAL A 44 12.82 14.73 8.83
C VAL A 44 13.97 13.89 8.29
N GLY A 45 15.18 14.44 8.31
CA GLY A 45 16.36 13.77 7.73
C GLY A 45 17.48 14.76 7.39
N SER A 46 18.56 14.22 6.84
CA SER A 46 19.77 14.97 6.52
C SER A 46 19.56 16.06 5.46
N ARG A 47 20.35 17.13 5.58
CA ARG A 47 20.55 18.15 4.53
C ARG A 47 21.76 17.88 3.63
N LEU A 48 22.37 16.71 3.75
CA LEU A 48 23.42 16.21 2.86
C LEU A 48 22.94 14.94 2.16
N PRO A 49 23.45 14.59 0.96
CA PRO A 49 23.08 13.35 0.30
C PRO A 49 23.61 12.16 1.10
N SER A 50 22.75 11.15 1.29
CA SER A 50 23.14 9.88 1.91
C SER A 50 22.87 8.68 1.02
N ILE A 51 23.65 7.67 1.28
CA ILE A 51 23.40 6.23 1.13
C ILE A 51 21.98 6.06 1.80
N ALA A 52 20.88 5.53 1.16
CA ALA A 52 19.50 5.42 1.78
C ALA A 52 18.90 3.98 2.06
N VAL A 53 18.51 3.63 3.31
CA VAL A 53 17.80 2.35 3.64
C VAL A 53 16.41 2.45 3.03
N ASN A 54 16.07 1.56 2.10
CA ASN A 54 14.69 1.36 1.66
C ASN A 54 14.11 0.07 2.26
N CYS A 55 14.07 0.01 3.59
CA CYS A 55 13.68 -1.19 4.33
C CYS A 55 13.16 -0.83 5.74
N SER A 56 11.92 -1.21 6.03
CA SER A 56 11.34 -1.10 7.39
C SER A 56 12.00 -2.04 8.40
N LEU A 57 12.78 -3.02 7.94
CA LEU A 57 13.46 -4.05 8.74
C LEU A 57 14.69 -3.55 9.51
N LEU A 58 14.84 -2.23 9.72
CA LEU A 58 15.77 -1.65 10.70
C LEU A 58 15.27 -1.93 12.13
N VAL A 59 15.24 -3.21 12.48
CA VAL A 59 15.02 -3.70 13.85
C VAL A 59 16.35 -3.58 14.58
N SER A 60 16.42 -2.67 15.55
CA SER A 60 17.66 -2.41 16.26
C SER A 60 17.84 -3.39 17.43
N ALA A 61 18.52 -4.49 17.12
CA ALA A 61 19.55 -5.02 17.99
C ALA A 61 20.92 -4.58 17.43
N GLU A 62 21.21 -3.27 17.52
CA GLU A 62 22.39 -2.58 16.97
C GLU A 62 22.92 -3.17 15.64
N PRO A 63 22.22 -2.95 14.50
CA PRO A 63 22.82 -3.21 13.20
C PRO A 63 24.00 -2.27 13.06
N ARG A 64 25.21 -2.82 13.15
CA ARG A 64 26.44 -2.08 12.92
C ARG A 64 26.28 -1.28 11.63
N GLU A 65 26.62 -0.02 11.66
CA GLU A 65 27.64 0.39 10.71
C GLU A 65 27.41 0.21 9.20
N GLY A 66 26.22 0.27 8.53
CA GLY A 66 26.22 0.67 7.07
C GLY A 66 25.46 -0.04 5.95
N PHE A 67 24.14 -0.08 5.97
CA PHE A 67 23.39 -0.33 4.73
C PHE A 67 23.37 0.93 3.80
N GLN A 68 22.41 1.04 2.85
CA GLN A 68 21.78 2.24 2.27
C GLN A 68 22.00 2.56 0.72
N VAL A 69 21.01 2.40 -0.18
CA VAL A 69 21.07 2.53 -1.69
C VAL A 69 20.34 3.81 -2.22
N ASN A 70 20.25 4.12 -3.54
CA ASN A 70 19.24 5.06 -4.14
C ASN A 70 19.09 5.00 -5.72
N PRO A 71 18.00 5.53 -6.37
CA PRO A 71 17.44 5.02 -7.67
C PRO A 71 17.08 6.03 -8.83
N THR A 72 17.06 5.59 -10.13
CA THR A 72 16.99 6.28 -11.50
C THR A 72 15.63 6.88 -12.02
N PRO A 73 15.49 7.71 -13.14
CA PRO A 73 14.44 8.78 -13.31
C PRO A 73 13.32 8.71 -14.41
N VAL A 74 12.18 9.44 -14.19
CA VAL A 74 10.79 9.36 -14.79
C VAL A 74 10.59 8.81 -16.20
N ARG A 75 11.44 9.21 -17.13
CA ARG A 75 11.01 9.35 -18.53
C ARG A 75 11.16 8.05 -19.31
N GLU A 76 11.86 7.06 -18.77
CA GLU A 76 12.18 5.80 -19.46
C GLU A 76 11.07 4.75 -19.31
N LEU A 77 10.29 4.77 -18.22
CA LEU A 77 9.08 3.94 -18.07
C LEU A 77 7.99 4.31 -19.07
N ASN A 78 7.64 5.59 -19.17
CA ASN A 78 6.49 6.03 -19.95
C ASN A 78 6.59 5.69 -21.45
N ALA A 79 7.82 5.68 -22.01
CA ALA A 79 8.04 5.26 -23.40
C ALA A 79 7.80 3.75 -23.59
N LYS A 80 8.37 2.90 -22.72
CA LYS A 80 8.17 1.44 -22.76
C LYS A 80 6.74 1.01 -22.46
N TYR A 81 6.04 1.73 -21.57
CA TYR A 81 4.65 1.43 -21.23
C TYR A 81 3.72 1.59 -22.43
N ALA A 82 3.95 2.62 -23.27
CA ALA A 82 3.10 2.90 -24.44
C ALA A 82 3.22 1.85 -25.56
N GLU A 83 4.35 1.16 -25.68
CA GLU A 83 4.53 0.05 -26.65
C GLU A 83 3.85 -1.24 -26.19
N LEU A 84 3.71 -1.45 -24.87
CA LEU A 84 3.13 -2.66 -24.27
C LEU A 84 1.63 -2.53 -23.95
N PHE A 85 1.15 -1.32 -23.70
CA PHE A 85 -0.23 -1.01 -23.38
C PHE A 85 -0.76 0.08 -24.34
N PRO A 86 -1.29 -0.30 -25.52
CA PRO A 86 -1.87 0.66 -26.46
C PRO A 86 -3.05 1.40 -25.83
N PRO A 87 -3.39 2.63 -26.29
CA PRO A 87 -4.44 3.45 -25.68
C PRO A 87 -5.79 2.73 -25.58
N GLN A 88 -6.20 2.38 -24.37
CA GLN A 88 -7.44 1.65 -24.10
C GLN A 88 -8.69 2.55 -24.03
N ASP A 89 -8.52 3.87 -24.24
CA ASP A 89 -9.63 4.82 -24.38
C ASP A 89 -10.30 4.72 -25.76
N ILE A 90 -10.75 3.51 -26.11
CA ILE A 90 -11.33 3.14 -27.42
C ILE A 90 -12.66 3.86 -27.73
N HIS A 91 -13.21 4.58 -26.76
CA HIS A 91 -14.41 5.39 -26.88
C HIS A 91 -14.15 6.89 -26.67
N SER A 92 -12.87 7.31 -26.61
CA SER A 92 -12.48 8.72 -26.45
C SER A 92 -13.20 9.41 -25.28
N MET A 93 -13.30 8.74 -24.13
CA MET A 93 -13.80 9.34 -22.90
C MET A 93 -12.87 10.47 -22.41
N ALA A 94 -11.57 10.30 -22.59
CA ALA A 94 -10.55 11.21 -22.08
C ALA A 94 -10.17 12.34 -23.06
N SER A 95 -10.69 12.34 -24.29
CA SER A 95 -10.27 13.25 -25.38
C SER A 95 -10.58 14.72 -25.15
N SER A 96 -11.71 15.05 -24.51
CA SER A 96 -12.12 16.42 -24.22
C SER A 96 -12.65 16.54 -22.78
N LEU A 97 -12.50 17.71 -22.16
CA LEU A 97 -13.08 17.97 -20.83
C LEU A 97 -14.62 17.85 -20.87
N TYR A 98 -15.23 18.13 -22.03
CA TYR A 98 -16.65 17.92 -22.27
C TYR A 98 -17.05 16.43 -22.24
N ARG A 99 -16.30 15.53 -22.88
CA ARG A 99 -16.59 14.09 -22.83
C ARG A 99 -16.33 13.47 -21.46
N ARG A 100 -15.30 13.95 -20.74
CA ARG A 100 -15.06 13.58 -19.32
C ARG A 100 -16.18 14.04 -18.39
N ALA A 101 -16.79 15.19 -18.67
CA ALA A 101 -17.85 15.78 -17.84
C ALA A 101 -19.16 14.96 -17.78
N ALA A 102 -19.29 13.88 -18.57
CA ALA A 102 -20.35 12.88 -18.40
C ALA A 102 -20.27 12.10 -17.08
N THR A 103 -19.08 12.04 -16.44
CA THR A 103 -18.91 11.52 -15.08
C THR A 103 -18.79 12.69 -14.10
N ASN A 104 -19.93 13.17 -13.57
CA ASN A 104 -19.95 14.27 -12.61
C ASN A 104 -21.32 14.40 -11.89
N ILE A 105 -21.37 15.20 -10.82
CA ILE A 105 -22.58 15.54 -10.09
C ILE A 105 -23.21 16.83 -10.65
N TYR A 106 -24.48 16.76 -11.07
CA TYR A 106 -25.24 17.88 -11.60
C TYR A 106 -26.52 18.13 -10.82
N LYS A 107 -26.87 19.42 -10.66
CA LYS A 107 -28.13 19.85 -10.06
C LYS A 107 -29.28 19.69 -11.07
N THR A 108 -30.45 19.33 -10.58
CA THR A 108 -31.65 19.01 -11.38
C THR A 108 -32.79 20.02 -11.16
N SER A 109 -33.83 19.97 -12.00
CA SER A 109 -34.93 20.95 -11.97
C SER A 109 -35.78 20.93 -10.69
N ASP A 110 -35.71 19.83 -9.94
CA ASP A 110 -36.42 19.52 -8.70
C ASP A 110 -35.57 19.78 -7.43
N ASP A 111 -34.55 20.64 -7.52
CA ASP A 111 -33.58 20.99 -6.45
C ASP A 111 -32.73 19.81 -5.92
N GLN A 112 -32.85 18.64 -6.55
CA GLN A 112 -32.02 17.47 -6.29
C GLN A 112 -30.71 17.53 -7.08
N PHE A 113 -29.93 16.46 -6.97
CA PHE A 113 -28.67 16.28 -7.69
C PHE A 113 -28.59 14.84 -8.19
N ILE A 114 -28.04 14.63 -9.38
CA ILE A 114 -27.68 13.30 -9.90
C ILE A 114 -26.16 13.20 -10.06
N HIS A 115 -25.61 12.01 -9.83
CA HIS A 115 -24.29 11.62 -10.30
C HIS A 115 -24.50 10.79 -11.56
N GLY A 116 -24.27 11.40 -12.73
CA GLY A 116 -24.16 10.67 -14.00
C GLY A 116 -22.75 10.11 -14.14
N HIS A 117 -22.62 8.92 -14.76
CA HIS A 117 -21.33 8.28 -15.01
C HIS A 117 -21.19 7.97 -16.51
N GLY A 118 -20.10 8.40 -17.13
CA GLY A 118 -19.78 8.16 -18.54
C GLY A 118 -19.11 6.81 -18.82
N SER A 119 -18.98 5.93 -17.82
CA SER A 119 -18.69 4.47 -17.96
C SER A 119 -17.60 4.06 -18.95
N LEU A 120 -16.52 4.84 -19.07
CA LEU A 120 -15.45 4.69 -20.08
C LEU A 120 -15.92 4.79 -21.55
N ASN A 121 -17.18 5.14 -21.77
CA ASN A 121 -17.80 5.46 -23.05
C ASN A 121 -18.93 6.49 -22.82
N PRO A 122 -18.66 7.80 -22.88
CA PRO A 122 -19.65 8.82 -22.54
C PRO A 122 -20.66 9.09 -23.67
N GLY A 123 -20.46 8.49 -24.86
CA GLY A 123 -21.30 8.70 -26.03
C GLY A 123 -22.79 8.47 -25.78
N PRO A 124 -23.22 7.33 -25.19
CA PRO A 124 -24.62 7.09 -24.85
C PRO A 124 -25.18 8.09 -23.83
N THR A 125 -24.40 8.53 -22.84
CA THR A 125 -24.82 9.57 -21.87
C THR A 125 -25.06 10.90 -22.58
N ILE A 126 -24.13 11.31 -23.43
CA ILE A 126 -24.20 12.53 -24.25
C ILE A 126 -25.41 12.50 -25.18
N ALA A 127 -25.62 11.39 -25.89
CA ALA A 127 -26.71 11.20 -26.84
C ALA A 127 -28.09 11.18 -26.16
N ALA A 128 -28.24 10.49 -25.02
CA ALA A 128 -29.49 10.47 -24.25
C ALA A 128 -29.84 11.82 -23.61
N LEU A 129 -28.82 12.59 -23.23
CA LEU A 129 -29.00 14.00 -22.83
C LEU A 129 -29.37 14.90 -24.02
N GLY A 130 -29.22 14.44 -25.28
CA GLY A 130 -29.57 15.19 -26.49
C GLY A 130 -28.50 16.20 -26.92
N MET A 131 -27.25 15.99 -26.50
CA MET A 131 -26.13 16.89 -26.77
C MET A 131 -25.26 16.37 -27.93
N PRO A 132 -24.48 17.24 -28.61
CA PRO A 132 -23.55 16.80 -29.66
C PRO A 132 -22.45 15.88 -29.09
N GLU A 133 -21.98 14.95 -29.91
CA GLU A 133 -21.03 13.90 -29.52
C GLU A 133 -19.70 14.44 -28.96
N ASP A 134 -19.20 15.55 -29.51
CA ASP A 134 -18.11 16.32 -28.90
C ASP A 134 -18.35 17.82 -29.15
N LEU A 135 -17.55 18.67 -28.51
CA LEU A 135 -17.57 20.13 -28.66
C LEU A 135 -16.19 20.65 -29.10
N PRO A 136 -16.11 21.86 -29.67
CA PRO A 136 -14.83 22.57 -29.82
C PRO A 136 -14.07 22.62 -28.49
N GLU A 137 -12.74 22.53 -28.54
CA GLU A 137 -11.90 22.26 -27.36
C GLU A 137 -12.16 23.22 -26.19
N ILE A 138 -12.80 22.71 -25.13
CA ILE A 138 -13.02 23.45 -23.90
C ILE A 138 -11.82 23.23 -22.97
N THR A 139 -10.94 24.23 -22.90
CA THR A 139 -9.70 24.21 -22.10
C THR A 139 -9.90 24.67 -20.64
N VAL A 140 -11.07 25.23 -20.31
CA VAL A 140 -11.39 25.77 -18.98
C VAL A 140 -12.41 24.84 -18.30
N LEU A 141 -11.98 24.16 -17.23
CA LEU A 141 -12.75 23.06 -16.61
C LEU A 141 -14.17 23.45 -16.14
N PRO A 142 -14.42 24.62 -15.49
CA PRO A 142 -15.79 25.07 -15.20
C PRO A 142 -16.71 25.26 -16.42
N GLU A 143 -16.15 25.53 -17.60
CA GLU A 143 -16.93 25.73 -18.84
C GLU A 143 -17.41 24.39 -19.42
N SER A 144 -16.65 23.30 -19.28
CA SER A 144 -17.03 22.00 -19.84
C SER A 144 -18.20 21.33 -19.12
N TYR A 145 -18.51 21.79 -17.91
CA TYR A 145 -19.69 21.39 -17.15
C TYR A 145 -20.97 22.08 -17.64
N LYS A 146 -20.88 23.27 -18.24
CA LYS A 146 -22.07 24.09 -18.57
C LYS A 146 -23.12 23.40 -19.46
N PRO A 147 -22.77 22.61 -20.49
CA PRO A 147 -23.76 21.89 -21.28
C PRO A 147 -24.59 20.91 -20.44
N TYR A 148 -23.93 20.11 -19.60
CA TYR A 148 -24.58 19.18 -18.68
C TYR A 148 -25.37 19.92 -17.59
N MET A 149 -24.83 21.00 -17.02
CA MET A 149 -25.55 21.83 -16.05
C MET A 149 -26.86 22.38 -16.64
N GLY A 150 -26.85 22.83 -17.89
CA GLY A 150 -28.04 23.25 -18.62
C GLY A 150 -29.08 22.12 -18.69
N ILE A 151 -28.75 21.05 -19.41
CA ILE A 151 -29.67 19.93 -19.66
C ILE A 151 -30.17 19.28 -18.35
N CYS A 152 -29.31 19.11 -17.35
CA CYS A 152 -29.71 18.55 -16.06
C CYS A 152 -30.65 19.50 -15.30
N SER A 153 -30.40 20.81 -15.30
CA SER A 153 -31.27 21.79 -14.61
C SER A 153 -32.66 21.93 -15.23
N GLU A 154 -32.88 21.41 -16.43
CA GLU A 154 -34.18 21.35 -17.11
C GLU A 154 -34.96 20.05 -16.83
N ARG A 155 -34.34 19.02 -16.25
CA ARG A 155 -34.92 17.67 -16.05
C ARG A 155 -34.93 17.26 -14.57
N THR A 156 -35.89 16.44 -14.18
CA THR A 156 -36.00 15.90 -12.81
C THR A 156 -34.95 14.83 -12.55
N ALA A 157 -34.53 14.67 -11.29
CA ALA A 157 -33.51 13.70 -10.93
C ALA A 157 -33.93 12.25 -11.23
N THR A 158 -35.19 11.89 -10.95
CA THR A 158 -35.75 10.58 -11.33
C THR A 158 -35.85 10.41 -12.85
N GLY A 159 -36.18 11.49 -13.58
CA GLY A 159 -36.24 11.45 -15.05
C GLY A 159 -34.87 11.18 -15.68
N LEU A 160 -33.81 11.79 -15.13
CA LEU A 160 -32.43 11.55 -15.53
C LEU A 160 -31.90 10.18 -15.07
N GLU A 161 -32.24 9.72 -13.86
CA GLU A 161 -31.85 8.41 -13.35
C GLU A 161 -32.46 7.28 -14.21
N VAL A 162 -33.73 7.38 -14.60
CA VAL A 162 -34.36 6.41 -15.53
C VAL A 162 -33.76 6.52 -16.93
N LEU A 163 -33.70 7.72 -17.52
CA LEU A 163 -33.17 7.94 -18.88
C LEU A 163 -31.75 7.37 -19.05
N LEU A 164 -30.87 7.58 -18.07
CA LEU A 164 -29.50 7.12 -18.16
C LEU A 164 -29.37 5.62 -17.86
N ASN A 165 -29.95 5.11 -16.77
CA ASN A 165 -29.81 3.68 -16.44
C ASN A 165 -30.60 2.77 -17.39
N GLU A 166 -31.81 3.18 -17.80
CA GLU A 166 -32.72 2.32 -18.58
C GLU A 166 -32.66 2.52 -20.09
N ASP A 167 -32.57 3.76 -20.59
CA ASP A 167 -32.52 3.99 -22.04
C ASP A 167 -31.07 4.01 -22.55
N ALA A 168 -30.17 4.75 -21.88
CA ALA A 168 -28.77 4.86 -22.30
C ALA A 168 -27.89 3.68 -21.85
N LYS A 169 -28.36 2.86 -20.89
CA LYS A 169 -27.61 1.83 -20.16
C LYS A 169 -26.28 2.35 -19.57
N GLN A 170 -26.34 3.55 -19.00
CA GLN A 170 -25.25 4.27 -18.35
C GLN A 170 -25.56 4.46 -16.87
N ALA A 171 -24.59 4.18 -16.01
CA ALA A 171 -24.80 4.28 -14.57
C ALA A 171 -25.12 5.73 -14.17
N CYS A 172 -26.24 5.93 -13.48
CA CYS A 172 -26.62 7.21 -12.89
C CYS A 172 -27.27 6.96 -11.53
N THR A 173 -27.12 7.88 -10.58
CA THR A 173 -28.00 7.85 -9.40
C THR A 173 -28.29 9.21 -8.79
N ILE A 174 -29.47 9.35 -8.18
CA ILE A 174 -29.85 10.51 -7.36
C ILE A 174 -28.94 10.55 -6.11
N VAL A 175 -28.23 11.67 -5.93
CA VAL A 175 -27.32 11.90 -4.80
C VAL A 175 -28.13 12.12 -3.53
N ARG A 176 -28.24 11.06 -2.71
CA ARG A 176 -28.95 11.09 -1.42
C ARG A 176 -28.12 11.85 -0.38
N LYS A 177 -28.78 12.69 0.44
CA LYS A 177 -28.14 13.26 1.64
C LYS A 177 -27.90 12.13 2.64
N ARG A 178 -26.95 12.29 3.57
CA ARG A 178 -26.56 11.23 4.52
C ARG A 178 -27.76 10.62 5.28
N GLY A 179 -28.73 11.43 5.71
CA GLY A 179 -29.96 10.95 6.34
C GLY A 179 -30.81 10.09 5.41
N ASP A 180 -31.10 10.59 4.21
CA ASP A 180 -31.91 9.90 3.18
C ASP A 180 -31.24 8.60 2.71
N PHE A 181 -29.90 8.58 2.62
CA PHE A 181 -29.13 7.38 2.37
C PHE A 181 -29.36 6.35 3.47
N LEU A 182 -29.08 6.68 4.74
CA LEU A 182 -29.25 5.79 5.89
C LEU A 182 -30.68 5.26 6.02
N MET A 183 -31.69 6.07 5.64
CA MET A 183 -33.09 5.68 5.65
C MET A 183 -33.53 4.82 4.45
N SER A 184 -32.74 4.76 3.37
CA SER A 184 -32.98 3.88 2.22
C SER A 184 -32.57 2.43 2.49
N GLU A 185 -33.09 1.47 1.72
CA GLU A 185 -32.81 0.03 1.90
C GLU A 185 -31.30 -0.28 1.98
N HIS A 186 -30.51 0.23 1.03
CA HIS A 186 -29.06 0.08 1.02
C HIS A 186 -28.38 0.75 2.23
N GLY A 187 -28.91 1.88 2.72
CA GLY A 187 -28.42 2.49 3.96
C GLY A 187 -28.73 1.67 5.20
N ARG A 188 -29.92 1.07 5.29
CA ARG A 188 -30.34 0.21 6.41
C ARG A 188 -29.60 -1.13 6.42
N ALA A 189 -29.25 -1.67 5.24
CA ALA A 189 -28.33 -2.78 5.14
C ALA A 189 -26.95 -2.40 5.72
N ASN A 190 -26.46 -1.20 5.39
CA ASN A 190 -25.17 -0.71 5.85
C ASN A 190 -25.14 -0.18 7.30
N THR A 191 -26.28 0.21 7.92
CA THR A 191 -26.27 0.70 9.32
C THR A 191 -25.82 -0.36 10.32
N ASN A 192 -26.00 -1.64 10.00
CA ASN A 192 -25.61 -2.76 10.85
C ASN A 192 -24.29 -3.43 10.40
N THR A 193 -23.63 -2.91 9.35
CA THR A 193 -22.27 -3.34 8.93
C THR A 193 -21.19 -2.35 9.36
N ALA A 194 -21.53 -1.38 10.21
CA ALA A 194 -20.57 -0.50 10.86
C ALA A 194 -19.74 -1.30 11.88
N LEU A 195 -18.58 -1.81 11.46
CA LEU A 195 -17.50 -2.15 12.37
C LEU A 195 -17.14 -0.89 13.17
N ASP A 196 -16.91 -1.02 14.47
CA ASP A 196 -16.58 0.12 15.35
C ASP A 196 -15.17 0.65 15.06
N THR A 197 -15.11 1.44 13.99
CA THR A 197 -13.92 1.99 13.38
C THR A 197 -13.87 3.48 13.68
N SER A 198 -12.83 3.88 14.40
CA SER A 198 -12.54 5.29 14.65
C SER A 198 -11.44 5.76 13.72
N LEU A 199 -11.31 7.08 13.53
CA LEU A 199 -10.15 7.67 12.84
C LEU A 199 -8.81 7.23 13.46
N ARG A 200 -8.81 6.84 14.76
CA ARG A 200 -7.64 6.30 15.44
C ARG A 200 -7.27 4.89 15.03
N ARG A 201 -8.26 4.04 14.76
CA ARG A 201 -8.10 2.60 14.48
C ARG A 201 -8.91 2.22 13.23
N PRO A 202 -8.48 2.65 12.04
CA PRO A 202 -9.31 2.61 10.83
C PRO A 202 -9.62 1.20 10.32
N LEU A 203 -8.91 0.17 10.77
CA LEU A 203 -9.18 -1.24 10.44
C LEU A 203 -9.72 -2.07 11.63
N ALA A 204 -10.17 -1.41 12.70
CA ALA A 204 -10.78 -2.11 13.84
C ALA A 204 -11.97 -2.99 13.42
N GLY A 205 -12.08 -4.17 14.04
CA GLY A 205 -13.12 -5.16 13.74
C GLY A 205 -12.90 -6.01 12.49
N LEU A 206 -11.98 -5.65 11.58
CA LEU A 206 -11.65 -6.48 10.41
C LEU A 206 -10.82 -7.69 10.81
N LYS A 207 -11.25 -8.89 10.42
CA LYS A 207 -10.57 -10.16 10.69
C LYS A 207 -9.65 -10.55 9.51
N VAL A 208 -8.39 -10.86 9.78
CA VAL A 208 -7.38 -11.18 8.74
C VAL A 208 -6.76 -12.55 9.00
N VAL A 209 -6.80 -13.44 8.00
CA VAL A 209 -6.02 -14.68 8.01
C VAL A 209 -4.71 -14.46 7.24
N ASP A 210 -3.60 -14.57 7.95
CA ASP A 210 -2.24 -14.40 7.44
C ASP A 210 -1.59 -15.78 7.21
N LEU A 211 -1.52 -16.23 5.96
CA LEU A 211 -0.86 -17.48 5.56
C LEU A 211 0.64 -17.28 5.23
N THR A 212 1.18 -16.09 5.46
CA THR A 212 2.47 -15.67 4.93
C THR A 212 3.65 -16.09 5.83
N ARG A 213 4.87 -16.03 5.27
CA ARG A 213 6.12 -16.40 5.94
C ARG A 213 7.25 -15.49 5.48
N VAL A 214 8.41 -15.62 6.13
CA VAL A 214 9.62 -14.86 5.84
C VAL A 214 9.44 -13.36 6.17
N ILE A 215 9.27 -12.46 5.20
CA ILE A 215 9.44 -11.00 5.39
C ILE A 215 8.34 -10.18 4.69
N ALA A 216 8.19 -10.28 3.37
CA ALA A 216 7.20 -9.59 2.54
C ALA A 216 5.77 -9.61 3.11
N GLY A 217 5.04 -10.72 2.91
CA GLY A 217 3.69 -10.90 3.42
C GLY A 217 3.51 -10.60 4.91
N PRO A 218 4.43 -11.06 5.81
CA PRO A 218 4.33 -10.74 7.24
C PRO A 218 4.39 -9.24 7.55
N SER A 219 5.07 -8.44 6.72
CA SER A 219 5.09 -6.98 6.85
C SER A 219 3.75 -6.36 6.47
N ILE A 220 3.10 -6.83 5.40
CA ILE A 220 1.75 -6.40 4.98
C ILE A 220 0.77 -6.62 6.12
N SER A 221 0.67 -7.85 6.62
CA SER A 221 -0.28 -8.22 7.68
C SER A 221 0.07 -7.62 9.04
N ARG A 222 1.32 -7.20 9.29
CA ARG A 222 1.65 -6.40 10.49
C ARG A 222 1.14 -4.96 10.34
N GLY A 223 1.26 -4.36 9.16
CA GLY A 223 0.68 -3.04 8.87
C GLY A 223 -0.84 -3.01 9.06
N LEU A 224 -1.54 -4.10 8.72
CA LEU A 224 -2.97 -4.25 9.01
C LEU A 224 -3.25 -4.25 10.53
N ALA A 225 -2.43 -4.96 11.33
CA ALA A 225 -2.55 -4.99 12.79
C ALA A 225 -2.22 -3.64 13.44
N GLU A 226 -1.21 -2.91 12.93
CA GLU A 226 -0.84 -1.54 13.38
C GLU A 226 -1.95 -0.50 13.13
N LEU A 227 -2.90 -0.79 12.23
CA LEU A 227 -4.08 0.03 11.94
C LEU A 227 -5.37 -0.49 12.63
N GLY A 228 -5.26 -1.51 13.49
CA GLY A 228 -6.35 -2.04 14.32
C GLY A 228 -6.95 -3.37 13.85
N ALA A 229 -6.50 -3.98 12.75
CA ALA A 229 -7.08 -5.25 12.29
C ALA A 229 -6.75 -6.42 13.24
N SER A 230 -7.67 -7.38 13.31
CA SER A 230 -7.55 -8.60 14.10
C SER A 230 -6.86 -9.68 13.26
N VAL A 231 -5.55 -9.87 13.44
CA VAL A 231 -4.72 -10.68 12.52
C VAL A 231 -4.31 -12.03 13.12
N MET A 232 -4.82 -13.11 12.54
CA MET A 232 -4.47 -14.50 12.88
C MET A 232 -3.49 -15.06 11.85
N ARG A 233 -2.22 -15.24 12.24
CA ARG A 233 -1.21 -15.89 11.39
C ARG A 233 -1.27 -17.41 11.55
N VAL A 234 -1.32 -18.11 10.42
CA VAL A 234 -1.39 -19.58 10.36
C VAL A 234 -0.18 -20.16 9.63
N VAL A 235 0.53 -21.08 10.26
CA VAL A 235 1.66 -21.80 9.66
C VAL A 235 1.69 -23.25 10.12
N ALA A 236 2.04 -24.20 9.26
CA ALA A 236 2.23 -25.58 9.70
C ALA A 236 3.57 -25.72 10.45
N PRO A 237 3.62 -26.41 11.62
CA PRO A 237 4.83 -26.47 12.46
C PRO A 237 6.02 -27.19 11.81
N HIS A 238 5.80 -27.93 10.72
CA HIS A 238 6.86 -28.58 9.93
C HIS A 238 7.49 -27.68 8.85
N LEU A 239 7.03 -26.43 8.69
CA LEU A 239 7.54 -25.51 7.67
C LEU A 239 8.68 -24.64 8.22
N PRO A 240 9.75 -24.40 7.44
CA PRO A 240 10.82 -23.51 7.85
C PRO A 240 10.30 -22.08 8.01
N TYR A 241 10.78 -21.39 9.04
CA TYR A 241 10.44 -20.02 9.38
C TYR A 241 11.66 -19.22 9.84
N PHE A 242 11.67 -17.91 9.57
CA PHE A 242 12.79 -17.02 9.91
C PHE A 242 12.60 -16.41 11.31
N THR A 243 12.96 -17.19 12.33
CA THR A 243 12.70 -16.87 13.76
C THR A 243 13.30 -15.56 14.23
N GLY A 244 14.46 -15.14 13.71
CA GLY A 244 15.15 -13.91 14.11
C GLY A 244 14.31 -12.62 13.94
N MET A 245 13.39 -12.60 12.97
CA MET A 245 12.48 -11.46 12.76
C MET A 245 11.08 -11.67 13.35
N HIS A 246 10.84 -12.79 14.06
CA HIS A 246 9.54 -13.09 14.64
C HIS A 246 9.01 -12.01 15.60
N PRO A 247 9.84 -11.40 16.49
CA PRO A 247 9.35 -10.37 17.42
C PRO A 247 8.82 -9.13 16.69
N TYR A 248 9.43 -8.75 15.56
CA TYR A 248 9.04 -7.58 14.79
C TYR A 248 7.87 -7.85 13.84
N LEU A 249 7.94 -8.92 13.06
CA LEU A 249 6.99 -9.21 11.98
C LEU A 249 5.64 -9.78 12.44
N ASN A 250 5.50 -10.09 13.73
CA ASN A 250 4.26 -10.62 14.31
C ASN A 250 3.64 -9.69 15.35
N TRP A 251 4.10 -8.45 15.45
CA TRP A 251 3.51 -7.48 16.38
C TRP A 251 2.02 -7.27 16.09
N GLY A 252 1.18 -7.36 17.12
CA GLY A 252 -0.28 -7.27 17.00
C GLY A 252 -0.99 -8.49 16.43
N LYS A 253 -0.30 -9.63 16.29
CA LYS A 253 -0.87 -10.86 15.70
C LYS A 253 -0.98 -12.00 16.71
N TRP A 254 -2.03 -12.81 16.53
CA TRP A 254 -2.05 -14.19 17.02
C TRP A 254 -1.25 -15.10 16.09
N ASN A 255 -0.80 -16.25 16.59
CA ASN A 255 -0.11 -17.28 15.83
C ASN A 255 -0.75 -18.65 16.12
N ALA A 256 -1.08 -19.41 15.07
CA ALA A 256 -1.65 -20.74 15.18
C ALA A 256 -0.92 -21.77 14.30
N PHE A 257 -0.71 -22.97 14.84
CA PHE A 257 0.02 -24.04 14.18
C PHE A 257 -0.90 -25.10 13.58
N LEU A 258 -1.35 -24.88 12.33
CA LEU A 258 -2.26 -25.78 11.61
C LEU A 258 -1.55 -26.53 10.48
N ASP A 259 -1.60 -27.87 10.51
CA ASP A 259 -1.01 -28.73 9.48
C ASP A 259 -2.08 -29.28 8.53
N LEU A 260 -2.25 -28.64 7.36
CA LEU A 260 -3.28 -28.96 6.36
C LEU A 260 -3.18 -30.37 5.73
N ARG A 261 -2.29 -31.22 6.22
CA ARG A 261 -2.27 -32.66 5.97
C ARG A 261 -3.22 -33.44 6.90
N LYS A 262 -3.70 -32.82 7.99
CA LYS A 262 -4.73 -33.34 8.90
C LYS A 262 -6.09 -32.73 8.55
N ALA A 263 -7.15 -33.54 8.52
CA ALA A 263 -8.51 -33.06 8.25
C ALA A 263 -8.98 -32.03 9.27
N GLU A 264 -8.70 -32.23 10.56
CA GLU A 264 -9.11 -31.28 11.60
C GLU A 264 -8.48 -29.89 11.47
N ASP A 265 -7.20 -29.83 11.08
CA ASP A 265 -6.45 -28.57 10.93
C ASP A 265 -6.87 -27.84 9.63
N TYR A 266 -7.21 -28.59 8.59
CA TYR A 266 -7.92 -28.07 7.41
C TYR A 266 -9.27 -27.45 7.82
N ASP A 267 -10.09 -28.16 8.61
CA ASP A 267 -11.39 -27.67 9.06
C ASP A 267 -11.29 -26.46 10.01
N ARG A 268 -10.24 -26.39 10.84
CA ARG A 268 -9.90 -25.20 11.64
C ARG A 268 -9.60 -24.02 10.72
N LEU A 269 -8.75 -24.18 9.71
CA LEU A 269 -8.45 -23.09 8.76
C LEU A 269 -9.69 -22.68 7.95
N ARG A 270 -10.51 -23.62 7.51
CA ARG A 270 -11.77 -23.33 6.81
C ARG A 270 -12.68 -22.41 7.61
N ARG A 271 -12.90 -22.70 8.90
CA ARG A 271 -13.72 -21.82 9.77
C ARG A 271 -13.10 -20.44 9.98
N LEU A 272 -11.78 -20.32 10.02
CA LEU A 272 -11.12 -19.01 10.07
C LEU A 272 -11.34 -18.20 8.79
N MET A 273 -11.26 -18.84 7.61
CA MET A 273 -11.53 -18.19 6.32
C MET A 273 -13.00 -17.78 6.17
N GLU A 274 -13.93 -18.61 6.66
CA GLU A 274 -15.38 -18.34 6.61
C GLU A 274 -15.80 -17.11 7.42
N ASP A 275 -15.02 -16.69 8.42
CA ASP A 275 -15.27 -15.50 9.24
C ASP A 275 -14.27 -14.35 8.96
N SER A 276 -13.16 -14.58 8.25
CA SER A 276 -12.21 -13.51 7.92
C SER A 276 -12.70 -12.59 6.80
N ASP A 277 -12.32 -11.32 6.85
CA ASP A 277 -12.66 -10.32 5.83
C ASP A 277 -11.51 -10.13 4.83
N VAL A 278 -10.29 -10.46 5.24
CA VAL A 278 -9.09 -10.47 4.40
C VAL A 278 -8.32 -11.78 4.57
N VAL A 279 -7.80 -12.31 3.47
CA VAL A 279 -6.80 -13.39 3.44
C VAL A 279 -5.55 -12.84 2.78
N VAL A 280 -4.39 -13.06 3.42
CA VAL A 280 -3.08 -12.75 2.83
C VAL A 280 -2.33 -14.06 2.59
N ASP A 281 -2.19 -14.43 1.32
CA ASP A 281 -1.44 -15.60 0.88
C ASP A 281 -0.04 -15.21 0.43
N GLY A 282 0.97 -15.91 0.96
CA GLY A 282 2.39 -15.75 0.65
C GLY A 282 3.05 -17.03 0.13
N TYR A 283 2.25 -18.01 -0.32
CA TYR A 283 2.77 -19.20 -0.97
C TYR A 283 2.90 -19.01 -2.50
N ARG A 284 3.84 -19.76 -3.08
CA ARG A 284 4.02 -19.81 -4.55
C ARG A 284 2.69 -20.18 -5.26
N PRO A 285 2.42 -19.66 -6.47
CA PRO A 285 1.20 -19.99 -7.23
C PRO A 285 0.93 -21.50 -7.35
N GLY A 286 -0.34 -21.89 -7.27
CA GLY A 286 -0.77 -23.30 -7.31
C GLY A 286 -0.57 -24.07 -5.99
N ARG A 287 -0.02 -23.44 -4.95
CA ARG A 287 0.23 -24.12 -3.66
C ARG A 287 -0.98 -24.10 -2.73
N SER A 288 -1.68 -22.97 -2.61
CA SER A 288 -2.85 -22.83 -1.73
C SER A 288 -4.08 -23.52 -2.34
N GLU A 289 -4.19 -23.45 -3.66
CA GLU A 289 -5.10 -24.20 -4.53
C GLU A 289 -5.00 -25.71 -4.25
N LYS A 290 -3.77 -26.26 -4.17
CA LYS A 290 -3.53 -27.68 -3.86
C LYS A 290 -4.05 -28.10 -2.47
N TYR A 291 -4.21 -27.18 -1.52
CA TYR A 291 -4.79 -27.45 -0.20
C TYR A 291 -6.21 -26.88 -0.05
N GLY A 292 -6.89 -26.52 -1.13
CA GLY A 292 -8.29 -26.05 -1.09
C GLY A 292 -8.50 -24.63 -0.57
N PHE A 293 -7.43 -23.84 -0.38
CA PHE A 293 -7.48 -22.47 0.13
C PHE A 293 -7.00 -21.42 -0.88
N GLY A 294 -6.96 -21.77 -2.17
CA GLY A 294 -6.73 -20.80 -3.24
C GLY A 294 -7.89 -19.82 -3.43
N MET A 295 -7.60 -18.68 -4.05
CA MET A 295 -8.51 -17.53 -4.24
C MET A 295 -9.95 -17.92 -4.60
N GLU A 296 -10.14 -18.67 -5.69
CA GLU A 296 -11.46 -19.06 -6.19
C GLU A 296 -12.27 -19.86 -5.15
N LYS A 297 -11.59 -20.77 -4.42
CA LYS A 297 -12.26 -21.62 -3.43
C LYS A 297 -12.62 -20.86 -2.16
N VAL A 298 -11.82 -19.89 -1.76
CA VAL A 298 -12.15 -18.96 -0.66
C VAL A 298 -13.28 -18.01 -1.05
N MET A 299 -13.31 -17.50 -2.28
CA MET A 299 -14.42 -16.70 -2.80
C MET A 299 -15.72 -17.50 -2.91
N GLU A 300 -15.66 -18.78 -3.30
CA GLU A 300 -16.82 -19.68 -3.29
C GLU A 300 -17.32 -19.96 -1.85
N MET A 301 -16.40 -20.32 -0.95
CA MET A 301 -16.65 -20.56 0.48
C MET A 301 -17.34 -19.38 1.16
N CYS A 302 -17.01 -18.15 0.75
CA CYS A 302 -17.56 -16.92 1.31
C CYS A 302 -18.79 -16.38 0.56
N ARG A 303 -19.21 -16.99 -0.55
CA ARG A 303 -20.24 -16.43 -1.46
C ARG A 303 -21.61 -16.19 -0.81
N SER A 304 -21.95 -16.95 0.23
CA SER A 304 -23.23 -16.84 0.96
C SER A 304 -23.22 -15.82 2.10
N ARG A 305 -22.09 -15.16 2.38
CA ARG A 305 -21.99 -14.15 3.44
C ARG A 305 -22.63 -12.84 3.02
N ALA A 306 -23.22 -12.13 3.98
CA ALA A 306 -23.69 -10.75 3.80
C ALA A 306 -22.55 -9.72 3.64
N ARG A 307 -21.29 -10.13 3.85
CA ARG A 307 -20.07 -9.31 3.66
C ARG A 307 -19.08 -10.07 2.79
N GLY A 308 -18.46 -9.38 1.83
CA GLY A 308 -17.46 -9.95 0.92
C GLY A 308 -16.14 -10.31 1.60
N ILE A 309 -15.19 -10.83 0.81
CA ILE A 309 -13.85 -11.20 1.28
C ILE A 309 -12.78 -10.70 0.29
N ILE A 310 -11.66 -10.20 0.82
CA ILE A 310 -10.48 -9.78 0.05
C ILE A 310 -9.45 -10.91 0.09
N TYR A 311 -8.93 -11.34 -1.07
CA TYR A 311 -7.84 -12.30 -1.17
C TYR A 311 -6.61 -11.63 -1.78
N ALA A 312 -5.64 -11.25 -0.94
CA ALA A 312 -4.39 -10.66 -1.36
C ALA A 312 -3.31 -11.74 -1.50
N ARG A 313 -2.70 -11.88 -2.69
CA ARG A 313 -1.60 -12.84 -2.93
C ARG A 313 -0.26 -12.13 -3.11
N GLU A 314 0.51 -12.05 -2.04
CA GLU A 314 1.92 -11.67 -2.07
C GLU A 314 2.71 -12.81 -2.75
N ASN A 315 3.49 -12.47 -3.77
CA ASN A 315 4.35 -13.45 -4.44
C ASN A 315 5.52 -12.76 -5.16
N SER A 316 6.70 -13.38 -5.09
CA SER A 316 7.99 -12.83 -5.54
C SER A 316 8.58 -13.59 -6.74
N TYR A 317 7.74 -13.98 -7.71
CA TYR A 317 8.17 -14.76 -8.88
C TYR A 317 7.94 -14.02 -10.21
N PRO A 318 9.00 -13.73 -11.00
CA PRO A 318 10.42 -13.91 -10.70
C PRO A 318 10.93 -12.95 -9.60
N ILE A 319 12.11 -13.25 -9.02
CA ILE A 319 12.71 -12.47 -7.93
C ILE A 319 12.92 -11.02 -8.40
N SER A 320 12.27 -10.08 -7.71
CA SER A 320 12.10 -8.72 -8.21
C SER A 320 13.42 -7.98 -8.49
N ASP A 321 14.40 -8.00 -7.57
CA ASP A 321 15.69 -7.31 -7.74
C ASP A 321 16.45 -7.71 -9.01
N ALA A 322 16.41 -9.00 -9.35
CA ALA A 322 17.07 -9.55 -10.51
C ALA A 322 16.28 -9.26 -11.80
N ASN A 323 14.95 -9.38 -11.76
CA ASN A 323 14.08 -9.16 -12.91
C ASN A 323 13.92 -7.67 -13.29
N THR A 324 14.12 -6.76 -12.34
CA THR A 324 14.00 -5.31 -12.52
C THR A 324 15.30 -4.62 -12.93
N GLY A 325 16.42 -5.35 -12.95
CA GLY A 325 17.74 -4.75 -13.22
C GLY A 325 18.33 -3.96 -12.04
N ILE A 326 17.67 -3.91 -10.88
CA ILE A 326 18.18 -3.24 -9.67
C ILE A 326 19.54 -3.81 -9.25
N SER A 327 19.76 -5.12 -9.39
CA SER A 327 21.09 -5.72 -9.17
C SER A 327 22.18 -5.15 -10.09
N PHE A 328 21.87 -4.81 -11.34
CA PHE A 328 22.81 -4.13 -12.25
C PHE A 328 23.03 -2.66 -11.86
N GLY A 329 21.99 -1.94 -11.41
CA GLY A 329 22.14 -0.60 -10.84
C GLY A 329 23.07 -0.58 -9.63
N PHE A 330 22.94 -1.58 -8.75
CA PHE A 330 23.80 -1.72 -7.58
C PHE A 330 25.27 -2.01 -7.96
N GLY A 331 25.51 -2.85 -8.97
CA GLY A 331 26.84 -3.06 -9.54
C GLY A 331 27.43 -1.80 -10.18
N ARG A 332 26.65 -1.03 -10.94
CA ARG A 332 27.08 0.25 -11.54
C ARG A 332 27.50 1.27 -10.48
N ALA A 333 26.74 1.41 -9.39
CA ALA A 333 27.08 2.32 -8.29
C ALA A 333 28.45 2.01 -7.66
N MET A 334 28.86 0.73 -7.70
CA MET A 334 30.18 0.26 -7.26
C MET A 334 31.26 0.32 -8.36
N GLY A 335 30.90 0.68 -9.59
CA GLY A 335 31.80 0.79 -10.75
C GLY A 335 32.03 -0.53 -11.48
N LEU A 336 31.12 -1.49 -11.36
CA LEU A 336 31.18 -2.80 -12.01
C LEU A 336 30.22 -2.88 -13.21
N ASN A 337 30.53 -3.80 -14.13
CA ASN A 337 29.67 -4.18 -15.26
C ASN A 337 29.11 -5.61 -15.06
N GLU A 338 28.61 -5.90 -13.86
CA GLU A 338 27.95 -7.15 -13.49
C GLU A 338 26.82 -6.87 -12.48
N PRO A 339 25.83 -7.77 -12.32
CA PRO A 339 24.76 -7.57 -11.35
C PRO A 339 25.20 -8.00 -9.95
N CYS A 340 25.06 -7.12 -8.96
CA CYS A 340 25.40 -7.40 -7.56
C CYS A 340 24.11 -7.53 -6.74
N THR A 341 24.04 -8.51 -5.84
CA THR A 341 22.89 -8.67 -4.92
C THR A 341 22.72 -7.39 -4.09
N PRO A 342 21.57 -6.70 -4.14
CA PRO A 342 21.30 -5.59 -3.24
C PRO A 342 21.43 -6.06 -1.80
N VAL A 343 22.12 -5.29 -0.98
CA VAL A 343 22.20 -5.60 0.45
C VAL A 343 20.83 -5.35 1.06
N TRP A 344 20.35 -6.26 1.92
CA TRP A 344 18.98 -6.30 2.49
C TRP A 344 17.85 -6.52 1.45
N PRO A 345 16.71 -7.11 1.87
CA PRO A 345 15.63 -7.43 0.94
C PRO A 345 14.83 -6.17 0.58
N ASN A 346 15.26 -5.52 -0.49
CA ASN A 346 14.43 -4.57 -1.24
C ASN A 346 13.41 -5.34 -2.11
N SER A 347 13.75 -6.59 -2.46
CA SER A 347 13.02 -7.56 -3.30
C SER A 347 11.51 -7.55 -3.11
N ASP A 348 11.10 -7.51 -1.85
CA ASP A 348 9.72 -7.66 -1.37
C ASP A 348 8.81 -6.47 -1.77
N HIS A 349 9.41 -5.34 -2.17
CA HIS A 349 8.72 -4.12 -2.59
C HIS A 349 9.12 -3.68 -4.01
N CYS A 350 10.00 -4.43 -4.70
CA CYS A 350 10.85 -3.87 -5.74
C CYS A 350 10.20 -3.56 -7.10
N TYR A 351 8.94 -3.94 -7.35
CA TYR A 351 8.20 -3.40 -8.51
C TYR A 351 8.00 -1.88 -8.40
N HIS A 352 7.76 -1.40 -7.17
CA HIS A 352 7.69 0.05 -6.91
C HIS A 352 9.07 0.68 -6.89
N ASN A 353 10.14 -0.06 -6.57
CA ASN A 353 11.50 0.45 -6.63
C ASN A 353 12.08 0.47 -8.04
N SER A 354 11.64 -0.41 -8.95
CA SER A 354 11.99 -0.29 -10.37
C SER A 354 11.21 0.85 -11.01
N TRP A 355 9.94 1.02 -10.64
CA TRP A 355 9.21 2.24 -10.96
C TRP A 355 9.95 3.48 -10.44
N LEU A 356 10.26 3.53 -9.14
CA LEU A 356 11.05 4.61 -8.52
C LEU A 356 12.45 4.78 -9.14
N ALA A 357 13.02 3.70 -9.69
CA ALA A 357 14.33 3.64 -10.35
C ALA A 357 14.29 3.84 -11.86
N ASP A 358 13.13 4.08 -12.46
CA ASP A 358 13.01 4.90 -13.66
C ASP A 358 12.03 6.08 -13.38
N ILE A 359 12.02 6.63 -12.14
CA ILE A 359 11.23 7.79 -11.66
C ILE A 359 12.03 8.90 -10.93
N CYS A 360 12.97 8.64 -10.03
CA CYS A 360 13.72 9.69 -9.31
C CYS A 360 15.03 10.17 -9.97
N GLY A 361 16.06 9.32 -10.06
CA GLY A 361 17.41 9.63 -10.56
C GLY A 361 18.55 9.04 -9.71
N GLU A 362 19.38 8.13 -10.26
CA GLU A 362 20.68 7.78 -9.65
C GLU A 362 21.42 9.09 -9.42
N TYR A 363 22.06 9.22 -8.25
CA TYR A 363 22.76 10.45 -7.91
C TYR A 363 23.71 10.85 -9.04
N PRO A 364 23.75 12.14 -9.46
CA PRO A 364 24.70 12.60 -10.47
C PRO A 364 26.11 12.18 -10.08
N LYS A 365 26.95 11.80 -11.05
CA LYS A 365 28.30 11.26 -10.78
C LYS A 365 29.09 12.03 -9.69
N PRO A 366 29.16 13.38 -9.67
CA PRO A 366 29.85 14.12 -8.60
C PRO A 366 29.26 13.93 -7.19
N VAL A 367 27.94 13.69 -7.10
CA VAL A 367 27.24 13.38 -5.84
C VAL A 367 27.52 11.95 -5.40
N TRP A 368 27.59 10.98 -6.32
CA TRP A 368 28.09 9.63 -5.99
C TRP A 368 29.56 9.66 -5.55
N GLU A 369 30.40 10.46 -6.20
CA GLU A 369 31.83 10.60 -5.85
C GLU A 369 32.01 11.26 -4.47
N ASP A 370 31.23 12.29 -4.12
CA ASP A 370 31.16 12.86 -2.76
C ASP A 370 30.66 11.83 -1.72
N VAL A 371 29.52 11.19 -1.99
CA VAL A 371 28.92 10.17 -1.10
C VAL A 371 29.91 9.04 -0.80
N TRP A 372 30.62 8.53 -1.81
CA TRP A 372 31.66 7.51 -1.64
C TRP A 372 32.93 8.05 -0.98
N THR A 373 33.31 9.30 -1.21
CA THR A 373 34.45 9.94 -0.53
C THR A 373 34.20 10.07 0.97
N ARG A 374 32.98 10.46 1.37
CA ARG A 374 32.62 10.64 2.78
C ARG A 374 32.45 9.33 3.56
N ASN A 375 32.02 8.25 2.90
CA ASN A 375 31.66 6.99 3.56
C ASN A 375 32.65 5.84 3.35
N GLY A 376 33.62 5.99 2.43
CA GLY A 376 34.37 4.86 1.91
C GLY A 376 33.55 4.05 0.90
N ARG A 377 34.22 3.36 -0.02
CA ARG A 377 33.58 2.64 -1.15
C ARG A 377 33.88 1.15 -1.06
N HIS A 378 32.94 0.40 -0.51
CA HIS A 378 32.92 -1.06 -0.67
C HIS A 378 32.43 -1.43 -2.08
N VAL A 379 33.00 -2.51 -2.63
CA VAL A 379 32.68 -3.06 -3.95
C VAL A 379 32.41 -4.54 -3.75
N PHE A 380 31.15 -4.95 -3.93
CA PHE A 380 30.73 -6.35 -3.84
C PHE A 380 30.64 -6.99 -5.22
N ARG A 381 30.76 -8.32 -5.30
CA ARG A 381 30.67 -9.09 -6.55
C ARG A 381 29.36 -9.87 -6.66
N HIS A 382 29.01 -10.27 -7.88
CA HIS A 382 27.77 -11.00 -8.20
C HIS A 382 27.56 -12.30 -7.40
N TYR A 383 28.66 -12.94 -6.98
CA TYR A 383 28.65 -14.18 -6.19
C TYR A 383 28.57 -13.95 -4.66
N GLU A 384 28.64 -12.71 -4.19
CA GLU A 384 28.67 -12.41 -2.75
C GLU A 384 27.25 -12.32 -2.17
N ILE A 385 26.96 -13.25 -1.27
CA ILE A 385 25.66 -13.37 -0.62
C ILE A 385 25.47 -12.33 0.49
N MET A 386 24.22 -12.10 0.89
CA MET A 386 23.86 -11.18 1.99
C MET A 386 24.64 -11.44 3.29
N ASN A 387 25.03 -12.67 3.62
CA ASN A 387 25.82 -12.95 4.83
C ASN A 387 27.26 -12.37 4.78
N VAL A 388 27.75 -11.98 3.59
CA VAL A 388 29.01 -11.28 3.39
C VAL A 388 28.75 -9.78 3.20
N THR A 389 27.81 -9.43 2.33
CA THR A 389 27.55 -8.03 1.96
C THR A 389 26.84 -7.27 3.07
N VAL A 390 25.94 -7.89 3.84
CA VAL A 390 25.30 -7.25 5.01
C VAL A 390 26.36 -6.87 6.04
N PRO A 391 27.19 -7.75 6.63
CA PRO A 391 28.17 -7.35 7.65
C PRO A 391 29.27 -6.39 7.17
N ALA A 392 29.63 -6.43 5.88
CA ALA A 392 30.69 -5.57 5.32
C ALA A 392 30.17 -4.18 4.93
N TYR A 393 28.95 -4.09 4.37
CA TYR A 393 28.27 -2.82 4.21
C TYR A 393 27.97 -2.27 5.62
N LEU A 394 27.45 -3.12 6.53
CA LEU A 394 27.44 -2.93 8.00
C LEU A 394 28.86 -2.81 8.65
N GLY A 395 29.85 -2.28 7.91
CA GLY A 395 31.14 -1.72 8.35
C GLY A 395 31.47 -0.32 7.75
N MET A 396 30.51 0.33 7.08
CA MET A 396 30.45 1.71 6.59
C MET A 396 29.71 2.68 7.57
N ILE A 397 28.45 3.15 7.36
CA ILE A 397 27.49 3.51 8.47
C ILE A 397 28.03 4.31 9.65
N LYS A 398 27.83 3.76 10.85
CA LYS A 398 28.30 4.12 12.19
C LYS A 398 29.76 4.62 12.27
N ARG A 399 30.58 4.41 11.25
CA ARG A 399 31.95 4.95 11.13
C ARG A 399 32.04 6.29 10.38
N HIS A 400 31.01 6.65 9.59
CA HIS A 400 30.98 7.78 8.65
C HIS A 400 29.66 8.59 8.60
N SER A 401 28.58 8.09 9.22
CA SER A 401 27.20 8.59 9.13
C SER A 401 26.33 8.13 10.32
N TYR A 402 26.91 7.75 11.47
CA TYR A 402 26.13 7.32 12.65
C TYR A 402 25.08 8.37 13.04
N ASP A 403 25.58 9.58 13.25
CA ASP A 403 24.89 10.75 13.80
C ASP A 403 23.93 11.40 12.78
N VAL A 404 23.69 10.72 11.66
CA VAL A 404 22.80 11.13 10.57
C VAL A 404 21.65 10.12 10.40
N LEU A 405 21.87 8.83 10.72
CA LEU A 405 20.98 7.73 10.37
C LEU A 405 20.57 6.85 11.57
N PHE A 406 21.28 6.96 12.70
CA PHE A 406 20.95 6.32 13.98
C PHE A 406 20.50 7.33 15.05
N LEU A 407 20.00 8.50 14.60
CA LEU A 407 19.47 9.56 15.45
C LEU A 407 18.29 9.04 16.31
N PRO A 408 18.32 9.21 17.66
CA PRO A 408 17.33 8.62 18.56
C PRO A 408 15.87 8.96 18.24
N GLU A 409 15.60 10.15 17.70
CA GLU A 409 14.27 10.60 17.32
C GLU A 409 13.63 9.78 16.18
N PHE A 410 14.42 9.07 15.37
CA PHE A 410 13.90 8.17 14.32
C PHE A 410 13.38 6.84 14.89
N PHE A 411 13.72 6.51 16.13
CA PHE A 411 13.38 5.23 16.74
C PHE A 411 12.34 5.38 17.84
N GLU A 412 11.60 4.31 18.10
CA GLU A 412 10.75 4.14 19.25
C GLU A 412 11.05 2.80 19.93
N ARG A 413 10.69 2.72 21.22
CA ARG A 413 10.81 1.53 22.05
C ARG A 413 9.43 0.89 22.16
N ARG A 414 9.32 -0.39 21.83
CA ARG A 414 8.08 -1.16 21.97
C ARG A 414 8.31 -2.32 22.93
N LEU A 415 7.45 -2.49 23.94
CA LEU A 415 7.54 -3.57 24.93
C LEU A 415 6.77 -4.81 24.45
N SER A 416 7.46 -5.90 24.17
CA SER A 416 6.83 -7.18 23.84
C SER A 416 6.43 -7.88 25.14
N LYS A 417 5.20 -7.64 25.61
CA LYS A 417 4.66 -8.20 26.88
C LYS A 417 4.94 -9.71 27.00
N ALA A 418 4.66 -10.47 25.93
CA ALA A 418 4.79 -11.94 25.91
C ALA A 418 6.23 -12.48 25.83
N LEU A 419 7.22 -11.63 25.57
CA LEU A 419 8.65 -11.98 25.59
C LEU A 419 9.41 -11.29 26.74
N ASN A 420 8.76 -10.36 27.45
CA ASN A 420 9.34 -9.46 28.44
C ASN A 420 10.62 -8.73 27.95
N ILE A 421 10.64 -8.30 26.69
CA ILE A 421 11.75 -7.52 26.10
C ILE A 421 11.27 -6.19 25.51
N GLU A 422 12.09 -5.16 25.68
CA GLU A 422 11.97 -3.91 24.92
C GLU A 422 12.70 -4.04 23.58
N VAL A 423 12.04 -3.72 22.48
CA VAL A 423 12.60 -3.74 21.12
C VAL A 423 12.66 -2.32 20.58
N GLN A 424 13.82 -1.90 20.08
CA GLN A 424 13.97 -0.62 19.39
C GLN A 424 13.66 -0.81 17.89
N VAL A 425 12.72 -0.02 17.37
CA VAL A 425 12.29 -0.06 15.96
C VAL A 425 12.27 1.35 15.37
N VAL A 426 12.40 1.46 14.05
CA VAL A 426 12.18 2.74 13.36
C VAL A 426 10.70 3.12 13.41
N LYS A 427 10.41 4.38 13.71
CA LYS A 427 9.05 4.96 13.66
C LYS A 427 8.49 4.92 12.24
N LEU A 428 7.16 4.93 12.09
CA LEU A 428 6.56 5.13 10.77
C LEU A 428 6.96 6.51 10.22
N VAL A 429 7.37 6.56 8.95
CA VAL A 429 7.74 7.81 8.24
C VAL A 429 6.52 8.73 8.10
N VAL A 430 5.32 8.15 7.96
CA VAL A 430 4.06 8.89 8.07
C VAL A 430 3.74 9.12 9.55
N GLN A 431 3.88 10.37 9.97
CA GLN A 431 3.49 10.86 11.30
C GLN A 431 2.19 11.65 11.16
N TYR A 432 1.11 11.14 11.78
CA TYR A 432 -0.19 11.81 11.74
C TYR A 432 -0.24 12.99 12.73
N PRO A 433 -1.06 14.04 12.49
CA PRO A 433 -1.23 15.13 13.44
C PRO A 433 -1.72 14.60 14.80
N THR A 434 -1.19 15.15 15.89
CA THR A 434 -1.32 14.58 17.24
C THR A 434 -2.79 14.30 17.62
N GLY A 435 -3.11 13.03 17.89
CA GLY A 435 -4.47 12.58 18.25
C GLY A 435 -5.41 12.27 17.08
N SER A 436 -4.97 12.44 15.82
CA SER A 436 -5.75 12.08 14.62
C SER A 436 -5.77 10.56 14.38
N ILE A 437 -4.60 9.92 14.39
CA ILE A 437 -4.44 8.46 14.34
C ILE A 437 -3.52 8.03 15.48
N GLU A 438 -3.81 6.89 16.11
CA GLU A 438 -3.08 6.34 17.25
C GLU A 438 -2.81 4.85 16.98
N LEU A 439 -1.54 4.51 16.75
CA LEU A 439 -1.13 3.15 16.37
C LEU A 439 -1.25 2.22 17.59
N ASP A 440 -2.37 1.51 17.68
CA ASP A 440 -2.63 0.58 18.79
C ASP A 440 -3.19 -0.75 18.30
N TYR A 441 -2.66 -1.84 18.86
CA TYR A 441 -2.91 -3.22 18.45
C TYR A 441 -4.13 -3.78 19.17
N ASN A 442 -5.05 -4.41 18.44
CA ASN A 442 -6.27 -4.91 19.08
C ASN A 442 -6.01 -6.05 20.08
N VAL A 443 -4.98 -6.89 19.85
CA VAL A 443 -4.51 -7.90 20.81
C VAL A 443 -2.98 -8.05 20.75
N GLY A 444 -2.38 -8.34 21.91
CA GLY A 444 -0.93 -8.60 22.03
C GLY A 444 -0.45 -9.91 21.39
N THR A 445 0.87 -10.02 21.20
CA THR A 445 1.51 -11.15 20.51
C THR A 445 1.46 -12.46 21.30
N ARG A 446 0.42 -13.27 21.12
CA ARG A 446 0.38 -14.63 21.69
C ARG A 446 1.27 -15.58 20.87
N GLY A 447 2.17 -16.29 21.56
CA GLY A 447 3.19 -17.17 20.98
C GLY A 447 3.28 -18.57 21.59
N ASN A 448 2.33 -18.95 22.44
CA ASN A 448 2.31 -20.26 23.12
C ASN A 448 2.07 -21.43 22.15
N GLY A 449 1.26 -21.25 21.10
CA GLY A 449 1.10 -22.21 20.00
C GLY A 449 0.37 -23.52 20.36
N VAL A 450 -0.19 -23.61 21.57
CA VAL A 450 -0.96 -24.78 22.06
C VAL A 450 -2.47 -24.58 21.86
N ASP A 451 -2.94 -23.33 21.89
CA ASP A 451 -4.36 -23.00 21.81
C ASP A 451 -4.91 -23.15 20.39
N TRP A 452 -6.14 -23.63 20.28
CA TRP A 452 -6.85 -23.65 18.99
C TRP A 452 -7.24 -22.22 18.58
N PRO A 453 -7.08 -21.84 17.31
CA PRO A 453 -7.47 -20.51 16.86
C PRO A 453 -8.99 -20.36 16.83
N THR A 454 -9.52 -19.62 17.80
CA THR A 454 -10.89 -19.10 17.82
C THR A 454 -10.82 -17.58 17.92
N TRP A 455 -11.57 -16.86 17.08
CA TRP A 455 -11.79 -15.44 17.26
C TRP A 455 -12.60 -15.22 18.56
N PRO A 456 -12.29 -14.19 19.39
CA PRO A 456 -13.16 -13.84 20.49
C PRO A 456 -14.49 -13.26 19.97
N GLU A 457 -15.56 -13.43 20.74
CA GLU A 457 -16.92 -13.00 20.35
C GLU A 457 -17.07 -11.48 20.36
N ASP A 458 -16.28 -10.80 21.19
CA ASP A 458 -16.07 -9.35 21.17
C ASP A 458 -14.59 -9.04 20.83
N LEU A 459 -14.37 -8.09 19.92
CA LEU A 459 -13.05 -7.64 19.48
C LEU A 459 -12.64 -6.31 20.14
N SER A 460 -13.48 -5.71 20.99
CA SER A 460 -13.20 -4.46 21.72
C SER A 460 -12.61 -4.68 23.12
N THR A 461 -12.76 -5.89 23.70
CA THR A 461 -12.19 -6.25 25.01
C THR A 461 -10.73 -6.74 24.89
N ASP A 462 -9.82 -6.09 25.63
CA ASP A 462 -8.39 -6.41 25.71
C ASP A 462 -8.17 -7.65 26.63
N ILE A 463 -8.41 -8.86 26.12
CA ILE A 463 -8.33 -10.11 26.90
C ILE A 463 -6.86 -10.49 27.20
N VAL A 464 -6.35 -9.93 28.29
CA VAL A 464 -5.19 -10.42 29.05
C VAL A 464 -5.68 -10.97 30.39
N GLU A 465 -6.11 -12.23 30.39
CA GLU A 465 -6.29 -13.03 31.61
C GLU A 465 -5.16 -14.05 31.69
N GLU A 466 -4.34 -13.95 32.74
CA GLU A 466 -3.27 -14.91 33.06
C GLU A 466 -3.83 -16.10 33.88
N PRO A 467 -3.09 -17.22 33.98
CA PRO A 467 -2.05 -17.29 35.02
C PRO A 467 -0.63 -17.53 34.47
N VAL A 468 0.36 -16.86 35.09
CA VAL A 468 1.79 -17.18 34.96
C VAL A 468 2.11 -18.52 35.64
N TYR A 469 2.88 -19.38 34.97
CA TYR A 469 3.77 -20.34 35.64
C TYR A 469 5.09 -20.53 34.88
N TYR A 470 6.14 -19.92 35.44
CA TYR A 470 7.60 -20.14 35.28
C TYR A 470 8.14 -20.53 33.89
#